data_AF-A0A1X6NXC8-F1
#
_entry.id   AF-A0A1X6NXC8-F1
#
_cell.length_a   1.000
_cell.length_b   1.000
_cell.length_c   1.000
_cell.angle_alpha   90.00
_cell.angle_beta   90.00
_cell.angle_gamma   90.00
#
_symmetry.space_group_name_H-M   'P 1'
#
loop_
_entity.id
_entity.type
_entity.pdbx_description
1 polymer ?
#
loop_
_entity_poly.entity_id
_entity_poly.type
_entity_poly.pdbx_seq_one_letter_code
_entity_poly.pdbx_strand_id
1 'polypeptide(L)'
;MAKSLPMRCSGFSWLRPKQPARGGRATCNVDVGGAKYELVLFDNKTVDMCAENVALSALLNCSPTDEIWGTPMDQTRKSCVKLFEAYRSLWMLPPEEVETALQAVPDFYLAAPVKRQLKTVGGEVVCCPPDPKSRVPVDNPCGPEVPVFAKKDLKIVAGVARHVFKVVLPDGSVCCDKEVYRCDPIDFKYEATMLAGLRPHPNVVALRGVVATEIGKIDGLLLTWMDGVLLSSLTSASAASVTKWKEQLTSALDHLHGHKLAGNTSDTEPKSRTWGDAKPHNIFINGGELVIIDFGGMYTDGWVDEDKAGTEAGDNQGKEKIFSWLDDLVDYH
;
A
#
# COMPACT_ATOMS: atom_id res chain seq x y z
N MET A 1 7.09 38.86 -7.22
CA MET A 1 6.98 37.46 -7.67
C MET A 1 6.47 36.64 -6.51
N ALA A 2 5.32 35.97 -6.64
CA ALA A 2 4.89 35.02 -5.62
C ALA A 2 5.98 33.94 -5.48
N LYS A 3 6.43 33.64 -4.25
CA LYS A 3 7.39 32.55 -4.04
C LYS A 3 6.76 31.24 -4.51
N SER A 4 7.44 30.51 -5.37
CA SER A 4 7.00 29.16 -5.77
C SER A 4 6.88 28.29 -4.52
N LEU A 5 5.80 27.51 -4.44
CA LEU A 5 5.60 26.57 -3.34
C LEU A 5 6.78 25.58 -3.27
N PRO A 6 7.35 25.33 -2.07
CA PRO A 6 8.50 24.46 -1.95
C PRO A 6 8.10 23.01 -2.28
N MET A 7 8.88 22.35 -3.14
CA MET A 7 8.75 20.92 -3.41
C MET A 7 9.62 20.13 -2.43
N ARG A 8 8.99 19.28 -1.62
CA ARG A 8 9.68 18.41 -0.66
C ARG A 8 9.65 16.98 -1.17
N CYS A 9 10.81 16.36 -1.36
CA CYS A 9 10.89 14.94 -1.69
C CYS A 9 10.77 14.10 -0.41
N SER A 10 9.73 13.28 -0.35
CA SER A 10 9.42 12.40 0.79
C SER A 10 9.88 10.95 0.56
N GLY A 11 10.19 10.57 -0.69
CA GLY A 11 10.73 9.25 -1.00
C GLY A 11 11.23 9.13 -2.44
N PHE A 12 12.09 8.15 -2.66
CA PHE A 12 12.62 7.80 -3.97
C PHE A 12 12.75 6.29 -4.10
N SER A 13 12.26 5.73 -5.21
CA SER A 13 12.45 4.32 -5.54
C SER A 13 12.91 4.13 -6.97
N TRP A 14 13.69 3.06 -7.16
CA TRP A 14 14.18 2.63 -8.46
C TRP A 14 13.76 1.19 -8.70
N LEU A 15 13.18 0.93 -9.86
CA LEU A 15 12.85 -0.41 -10.33
C LEU A 15 13.58 -0.66 -11.64
N ARG A 16 14.44 -1.67 -11.65
CA ARG A 16 15.03 -2.21 -12.88
C ARG A 16 14.52 -3.64 -13.08
N PRO A 17 13.65 -3.88 -14.06
CA PRO A 17 13.14 -5.23 -14.35
C PRO A 17 14.29 -6.18 -14.73
N LYS A 18 14.20 -7.45 -14.30
CA LYS A 18 15.17 -8.50 -14.68
C LYS A 18 15.19 -8.79 -16.20
N GLN A 19 14.13 -8.42 -16.92
CA GLN A 19 14.04 -8.56 -18.36
C GLN A 19 14.49 -7.26 -19.06
N PRO A 20 15.53 -7.30 -19.93
CA PRO A 20 16.12 -6.09 -20.54
C PRO A 20 15.16 -5.30 -21.47
N ALA A 21 14.03 -5.92 -21.86
CA ALA A 21 12.99 -5.27 -22.65
C ALA A 21 12.20 -4.21 -21.87
N ARG A 22 12.02 -4.39 -20.56
CA ARG A 22 11.38 -3.40 -19.68
C ARG A 22 12.48 -2.57 -19.03
N GLY A 23 12.60 -1.31 -19.40
CA GLY A 23 13.69 -0.48 -18.92
C GLY A 23 13.47 0.10 -17.53
N GLY A 24 14.40 0.95 -17.09
CA GLY A 24 14.48 1.45 -15.72
C GLY A 24 13.37 2.46 -15.39
N ARG A 25 12.80 2.37 -14.18
CA ARG A 25 11.76 3.27 -13.68
C ARG A 25 12.21 3.90 -12.37
N ALA A 26 12.26 5.24 -12.33
CA ALA A 26 12.37 6.00 -11.09
C ALA A 26 10.99 6.53 -10.67
N THR A 27 10.69 6.47 -9.38
CA THR A 27 9.51 7.13 -8.79
C THR A 27 9.96 8.05 -7.67
N CYS A 28 9.64 9.34 -7.78
CA CYS A 28 9.86 10.35 -6.76
C CYS A 28 8.52 10.68 -6.09
N ASN A 29 8.44 10.44 -4.78
CA ASN A 29 7.31 10.92 -3.98
C ASN A 29 7.62 12.35 -3.53
N VAL A 30 6.76 13.29 -3.87
CA VAL A 30 6.95 14.71 -3.52
C VAL A 30 5.68 15.34 -2.99
N ASP A 31 5.87 16.33 -2.12
CA ASP A 31 4.82 17.14 -1.52
C ASP A 31 4.93 18.58 -2.01
N VAL A 32 3.83 19.12 -2.54
CA VAL A 32 3.73 20.52 -3.00
C VAL A 32 2.36 21.07 -2.67
N GLY A 33 2.30 22.12 -1.87
CA GLY A 33 1.04 22.84 -1.59
C GLY A 33 -0.06 22.00 -0.93
N GLY A 34 0.29 20.94 -0.20
CA GLY A 34 -0.69 20.02 0.41
C GLY A 34 -1.04 18.82 -0.46
N ALA A 35 -0.80 18.87 -1.78
CA ALA A 35 -0.92 17.71 -2.65
C ALA A 35 0.33 16.83 -2.58
N LYS A 36 0.11 15.50 -2.69
CA LYS A 36 1.16 14.50 -2.80
C LYS A 36 1.20 13.93 -4.20
N TYR A 37 2.40 13.77 -4.73
CA TYR A 37 2.63 13.34 -6.10
C TYR A 37 3.52 12.11 -6.15
N GLU A 38 3.20 11.20 -7.06
CA GLU A 38 4.08 10.12 -7.53
C GLU A 38 4.58 10.52 -8.92
N LEU A 39 5.77 11.13 -8.97
CA LEU A 39 6.38 11.59 -10.20
C LEU A 39 7.30 10.51 -10.77
N VAL A 40 7.07 10.13 -12.01
CA VAL A 40 7.70 8.96 -12.63
C VAL A 40 8.55 9.36 -13.82
N LEU A 41 9.75 8.77 -13.91
CA LEU A 41 10.56 8.75 -15.12
C LEU A 41 10.78 7.29 -15.52
N PHE A 42 10.69 7.04 -16.83
CA PHE A 42 11.13 5.80 -17.45
C PHE A 42 12.33 6.09 -18.34
N ASP A 43 13.20 5.12 -18.53
CA ASP A 43 14.14 5.19 -19.64
C ASP A 43 13.38 5.30 -20.97
N ASN A 44 13.86 6.20 -21.81
CA ASN A 44 13.25 6.48 -23.09
C ASN A 44 14.18 6.00 -24.20
N LYS A 45 13.80 4.89 -24.83
CA LYS A 45 14.53 4.29 -25.96
C LYS A 45 14.14 4.89 -27.32
N THR A 46 13.18 5.80 -27.34
CA THR A 46 12.65 6.40 -28.58
C THR A 46 13.36 7.70 -28.97
N VAL A 47 14.15 8.26 -28.05
CA VAL A 47 14.89 9.52 -28.25
C VAL A 47 16.29 9.36 -27.65
N ASP A 48 17.32 9.45 -28.49
CA ASP A 48 18.72 9.18 -28.09
C ASP A 48 19.24 10.10 -26.97
N MET A 49 18.92 11.40 -27.06
CA MET A 49 19.29 12.40 -26.06
C MET A 49 18.04 13.05 -25.47
N CYS A 50 17.56 12.50 -24.36
CA CYS A 50 16.39 13.00 -23.66
C CYS A 50 16.70 13.32 -22.19
N ALA A 51 15.96 14.27 -21.63
CA ALA A 51 16.22 14.80 -20.29
C ALA A 51 16.05 13.75 -19.19
N GLU A 52 15.08 12.84 -19.35
CA GLU A 52 14.86 11.73 -18.42
C GLU A 52 16.03 10.74 -18.41
N ASN A 53 16.59 10.33 -19.57
CA ASN A 53 17.74 9.42 -19.58
C ASN A 53 18.98 10.05 -18.95
N VAL A 54 19.19 11.36 -19.17
CA VAL A 54 20.27 12.10 -18.50
C VAL A 54 20.06 12.10 -16.99
N ALA A 55 18.84 12.35 -16.52
CA ALA A 55 18.52 12.33 -15.09
C ALA A 55 18.70 10.94 -14.46
N LEU A 56 18.44 9.87 -15.22
CA LEU A 56 18.55 8.47 -14.80
C LEU A 56 19.94 7.85 -15.01
N SER A 57 20.86 8.56 -15.66
CA SER A 57 22.14 8.02 -16.16
C SER A 57 22.99 7.32 -15.09
N ALA A 58 23.09 7.89 -13.89
CA ALA A 58 23.89 7.30 -12.81
C ALA A 58 23.42 5.88 -12.46
N LEU A 59 22.11 5.64 -12.40
CA LEU A 59 21.56 4.31 -12.18
C LEU A 59 21.46 3.47 -13.44
N LEU A 60 21.26 4.06 -14.64
CA LEU A 60 21.23 3.30 -15.90
C LEU A 60 22.59 2.69 -16.25
N ASN A 61 23.68 3.37 -15.90
CA ASN A 61 25.04 2.93 -16.19
C ASN A 61 25.60 1.90 -15.20
N CYS A 62 24.95 1.67 -14.05
CA CYS A 62 25.32 0.59 -13.14
C CYS A 62 25.05 -0.78 -13.76
N SER A 63 25.94 -1.74 -13.50
CA SER A 63 25.71 -3.15 -13.82
C SER A 63 24.51 -3.70 -13.03
N PRO A 64 23.75 -4.67 -13.57
CA PRO A 64 22.69 -5.36 -12.81
C PRO A 64 23.19 -6.06 -11.53
N THR A 65 24.49 -6.32 -11.41
CA THR A 65 25.14 -6.95 -10.25
C THR A 65 25.69 -5.94 -9.25
N ASP A 66 25.68 -4.65 -9.57
CA ASP A 66 26.22 -3.63 -8.68
C ASP A 66 25.26 -3.41 -7.50
N GLU A 67 25.82 -3.19 -6.31
CA GLU A 67 25.07 -2.59 -5.22
C GLU A 67 24.69 -1.16 -5.62
N ILE A 68 23.45 -1.00 -6.08
CA ILE A 68 22.92 0.31 -6.50
C ILE A 68 22.58 1.23 -5.32
N TRP A 69 22.67 0.72 -4.08
CA TRP A 69 22.42 1.47 -2.86
C TRP A 69 23.56 2.46 -2.59
N GLY A 70 23.24 3.68 -2.15
CA GLY A 70 24.23 4.72 -1.86
C GLY A 70 24.34 5.80 -2.95
N THR A 71 25.56 6.10 -3.39
CA THR A 71 25.88 7.28 -4.23
C THR A 71 25.09 7.35 -5.55
N PRO A 72 24.98 6.29 -6.38
CA PRO A 72 24.24 6.35 -7.64
C PRO A 72 22.75 6.65 -7.44
N MET A 73 22.15 6.10 -6.38
CA MET A 73 20.75 6.31 -6.03
C MET A 73 20.50 7.76 -5.56
N ASP A 74 21.38 8.33 -4.73
CA ASP A 74 21.27 9.73 -4.31
C ASP A 74 21.51 10.71 -5.47
N GLN A 75 22.47 10.44 -6.35
CA GLN A 75 22.71 11.23 -7.55
C GLN A 75 21.49 11.21 -8.48
N THR A 76 20.96 10.01 -8.78
CA THR A 76 19.77 9.88 -9.63
C THR A 76 18.57 10.58 -9.01
N ARG A 77 18.33 10.40 -7.70
CA ARG A 77 17.28 11.11 -6.96
C ARG A 77 17.40 12.63 -7.11
N LYS A 78 18.59 13.19 -6.87
CA LYS A 78 18.85 14.64 -7.01
C LYS A 78 18.60 15.12 -8.43
N SER A 79 19.04 14.36 -9.44
CA SER A 79 18.82 14.70 -10.85
C SER A 79 17.35 14.61 -11.25
N CYS A 80 16.61 13.59 -10.81
CA CYS A 80 15.16 13.48 -11.03
C CYS A 80 14.41 14.66 -10.40
N VAL A 81 14.70 14.97 -9.14
CA VAL A 81 14.10 16.11 -8.43
C VAL A 81 14.37 17.42 -9.17
N LYS A 82 15.60 17.65 -9.64
CA LYS A 82 15.94 18.83 -10.46
C LYS A 82 15.14 18.89 -11.77
N LEU A 83 14.97 17.76 -12.44
CA LEU A 83 14.20 17.69 -13.68
C LEU A 83 12.71 18.03 -13.43
N PHE A 84 12.10 17.42 -12.40
CA PHE A 84 10.72 17.73 -12.04
C PHE A 84 10.54 19.20 -11.63
N GLU A 85 11.51 19.77 -10.91
CA GLU A 85 11.54 21.19 -10.55
C GLU A 85 11.54 22.10 -11.79
N ALA A 86 12.39 21.77 -12.78
CA ALA A 86 12.52 22.55 -14.02
C ALA A 86 11.23 22.55 -14.86
N TYR A 87 10.47 21.44 -14.83
CA TYR A 87 9.23 21.26 -15.57
C TYR A 87 7.98 21.28 -14.67
N ARG A 88 8.04 21.98 -13.53
CA ARG A 88 6.96 22.02 -12.52
C ARG A 88 5.58 22.34 -13.11
N SER A 89 5.53 23.30 -14.03
CA SER A 89 4.27 23.76 -14.64
C SER A 89 3.55 22.68 -15.45
N LEU A 90 4.23 21.61 -15.88
CA LEU A 90 3.63 20.55 -16.68
C LEU A 90 2.82 19.55 -15.87
N TRP A 91 3.12 19.39 -14.57
CA TRP A 91 2.57 18.29 -13.77
C TRP A 91 1.87 18.73 -12.49
N MET A 92 2.18 19.92 -11.98
CA MET A 92 1.61 20.45 -10.74
C MET A 92 0.15 20.85 -10.94
N LEU A 93 -0.71 20.46 -10.00
CA LEU A 93 -2.11 20.90 -9.98
C LEU A 93 -2.20 22.40 -9.64
N PRO A 94 -3.24 23.09 -10.13
CA PRO A 94 -3.56 24.44 -9.68
C PRO A 94 -3.79 24.48 -8.15
N PRO A 95 -3.28 25.49 -7.43
CA PRO A 95 -3.46 25.58 -5.97
C PRO A 95 -4.93 25.56 -5.52
N GLU A 96 -5.83 26.21 -6.28
CA GLU A 96 -7.25 26.24 -5.97
C GLU A 96 -7.93 24.87 -6.05
N GLU A 97 -7.47 24.00 -6.96
CA GLU A 97 -7.97 22.62 -7.07
C GLU A 97 -7.58 21.81 -5.84
N VAL A 98 -6.31 21.95 -5.42
CA VAL A 98 -5.77 21.27 -4.24
C VAL A 98 -6.47 21.72 -2.98
N GLU A 99 -6.67 23.03 -2.82
CA GLU A 99 -7.38 23.60 -1.67
C GLU A 99 -8.83 23.11 -1.61
N THR A 100 -9.55 23.15 -2.74
CA THR A 100 -10.94 22.66 -2.83
C THR A 100 -11.04 21.19 -2.44
N ALA A 101 -10.14 20.34 -2.96
CA ALA A 101 -10.12 18.92 -2.64
C ALA A 101 -9.85 18.65 -1.15
N LEU A 102 -8.88 19.35 -0.55
CA LEU A 102 -8.52 19.18 0.86
C LEU A 102 -9.55 19.76 1.83
N GLN A 103 -10.29 20.81 1.43
CA GLN A 103 -11.43 21.31 2.20
C GLN A 103 -12.60 20.31 2.19
N ALA A 104 -12.82 19.62 1.07
CA ALA A 104 -13.88 18.62 0.96
C ALA A 104 -13.53 17.31 1.67
N VAL A 105 -12.29 16.84 1.53
CA VAL A 105 -11.79 15.59 2.10
C VAL A 105 -10.37 15.83 2.64
N PRO A 106 -10.21 15.95 3.97
CA PRO A 106 -8.91 16.02 4.61
C PRO A 106 -8.00 14.87 4.17
N ASP A 107 -6.71 15.18 3.97
CA ASP A 107 -5.69 14.21 3.56
C ASP A 107 -6.03 13.42 2.28
N PHE A 108 -6.89 13.95 1.40
CA PHE A 108 -7.28 13.26 0.16
C PHE A 108 -6.07 12.79 -0.66
N TYR A 109 -5.07 13.65 -0.86
CA TYR A 109 -3.89 13.30 -1.64
C TYR A 109 -2.91 12.36 -0.91
N LEU A 110 -3.03 12.17 0.41
CA LEU A 110 -2.33 11.07 1.10
C LEU A 110 -2.82 9.73 0.55
N ALA A 111 -4.15 9.58 0.41
CA ALA A 111 -4.78 8.37 -0.08
C ALA A 111 -4.79 8.25 -1.61
N ALA A 112 -4.98 9.34 -2.34
CA ALA A 112 -4.94 9.40 -3.80
C ALA A 112 -3.82 10.33 -4.29
N PRO A 113 -2.54 9.91 -4.19
CA PRO A 113 -1.44 10.72 -4.72
C PRO A 113 -1.59 10.89 -6.23
N VAL A 114 -1.28 12.10 -6.70
CA VAL A 114 -1.36 12.48 -8.11
C VAL A 114 -0.19 11.84 -8.86
N LYS A 115 -0.50 10.92 -9.77
CA LYS A 115 0.53 10.23 -10.56
C LYS A 115 0.79 10.98 -11.86
N ARG A 116 2.06 11.32 -12.12
CA ARG A 116 2.48 12.04 -13.33
C ARG A 116 3.78 11.45 -13.85
N GLN A 117 3.91 11.39 -15.16
CA GLN A 117 5.15 11.00 -15.82
C GLN A 117 5.67 12.16 -16.67
N LEU A 118 6.97 12.44 -16.59
CA LEU A 118 7.64 13.24 -17.61
C LEU A 118 8.30 12.33 -18.64
N LYS A 119 8.18 12.69 -19.91
CA LYS A 119 8.77 11.97 -21.04
C LYS A 119 9.10 12.94 -22.16
N THR A 120 10.22 12.74 -22.84
CA THR A 120 10.56 13.46 -24.07
C THR A 120 9.88 12.83 -25.27
N VAL A 121 9.11 13.62 -26.02
CA VAL A 121 8.43 13.24 -27.27
C VAL A 121 8.73 14.30 -28.32
N GLY A 122 9.27 13.90 -29.47
CA GLY A 122 9.61 14.86 -30.54
C GLY A 122 10.66 15.91 -30.13
N GLY A 123 11.50 15.62 -29.14
CA GLY A 123 12.51 16.54 -28.61
C GLY A 123 12.03 17.45 -27.48
N GLU A 124 10.74 17.44 -27.14
CA GLU A 124 10.17 18.24 -26.06
C GLU A 124 9.77 17.37 -24.87
N VAL A 125 9.99 17.88 -23.65
CA VAL A 125 9.52 17.22 -22.43
C VAL A 125 8.03 17.50 -22.25
N VAL A 126 7.24 16.44 -22.16
CA VAL A 126 5.80 16.49 -21.92
C VAL A 126 5.46 15.78 -20.62
N CYS A 127 4.32 16.15 -20.02
CA CYS A 127 3.72 15.39 -18.94
C CYS A 127 2.62 14.48 -19.48
N CYS A 128 2.69 13.19 -19.17
CA CYS A 128 1.67 12.21 -19.54
C CYS A 128 1.23 11.40 -18.30
N PRO A 129 0.06 10.74 -18.36
CA PRO A 129 -0.29 9.74 -17.36
C PRO A 129 0.78 8.63 -17.34
N PRO A 130 1.22 8.17 -16.16
CA PRO A 130 2.07 6.98 -16.08
C PRO A 130 1.29 5.75 -16.56
N ASP A 131 2.01 4.71 -17.02
CA ASP A 131 1.41 3.47 -17.57
C ASP A 131 0.17 3.01 -16.76
N PRO A 132 -1.02 2.95 -17.38
CA PRO A 132 -2.31 2.76 -16.71
C PRO A 132 -2.46 1.41 -15.99
N LYS A 133 -1.53 0.46 -16.16
CA LYS A 133 -1.62 -0.89 -15.59
C LYS A 133 -1.61 -0.96 -14.05
N SER A 134 -1.50 0.15 -13.32
CA SER A 134 -1.27 0.12 -11.86
C SER A 134 -2.50 -0.07 -10.96
N ARG A 135 -3.73 -0.03 -11.49
CA ARG A 135 -4.98 -0.18 -10.71
C ARG A 135 -6.04 -0.89 -11.54
N VAL A 136 -5.97 -2.21 -11.64
CA VAL A 136 -6.93 -3.00 -12.43
C VAL A 136 -7.97 -3.58 -11.49
N PRO A 137 -9.24 -3.14 -11.55
CA PRO A 137 -10.33 -3.77 -10.82
C PRO A 137 -10.40 -5.27 -11.14
N VAL A 138 -10.79 -6.06 -10.15
CA VAL A 138 -10.80 -7.53 -10.26
C VAL A 138 -12.21 -8.10 -10.35
N ASP A 139 -12.33 -9.34 -10.84
CA ASP A 139 -13.52 -10.14 -10.57
C ASP A 139 -13.74 -10.28 -9.06
N ASN A 140 -15.00 -10.30 -8.62
CA ASN A 140 -15.34 -10.42 -7.21
C ASN A 140 -14.75 -11.72 -6.62
N PRO A 141 -13.74 -11.63 -5.73
CA PRO A 141 -13.08 -12.80 -5.16
C PRO A 141 -13.83 -13.37 -3.95
N CYS A 142 -14.84 -12.65 -3.43
CA CYS A 142 -15.45 -12.93 -2.13
C CYS A 142 -16.75 -13.75 -2.18
N GLY A 143 -17.22 -14.11 -3.38
CA GLY A 143 -18.50 -14.79 -3.54
C GLY A 143 -19.74 -13.90 -3.29
N PRO A 144 -20.95 -14.47 -3.43
CA PRO A 144 -22.21 -13.73 -3.29
C PRO A 144 -22.61 -13.41 -1.83
N GLU A 145 -21.98 -14.06 -0.85
CA GLU A 145 -22.27 -13.87 0.58
C GLU A 145 -21.69 -12.57 1.15
N VAL A 146 -20.69 -11.99 0.48
CA VAL A 146 -20.10 -10.71 0.88
C VAL A 146 -20.85 -9.56 0.18
N PRO A 147 -21.38 -8.58 0.94
CA PRO A 147 -22.08 -7.44 0.37
C PRO A 147 -21.23 -6.66 -0.62
N VAL A 148 -21.86 -6.20 -1.70
CA VAL A 148 -21.24 -5.38 -2.74
C VAL A 148 -21.86 -3.99 -2.71
N PHE A 149 -21.03 -2.96 -2.60
CA PHE A 149 -21.43 -1.55 -2.57
C PHE A 149 -20.99 -0.86 -3.84
N ALA A 150 -21.81 0.03 -4.41
CA ALA A 150 -21.36 0.85 -5.52
C ALA A 150 -20.49 2.00 -5.00
N LYS A 151 -19.40 2.32 -5.70
CA LYS A 151 -18.48 3.39 -5.28
C LYS A 151 -19.16 4.75 -5.03
N LYS A 152 -20.20 5.06 -5.80
CA LYS A 152 -21.03 6.27 -5.64
C LYS A 152 -21.83 6.34 -4.33
N ASP A 153 -22.05 5.20 -3.68
CA ASP A 153 -22.80 5.11 -2.43
C ASP A 153 -21.90 5.35 -1.20
N LEU A 154 -20.58 5.37 -1.39
CA LEU A 154 -19.61 5.67 -0.34
C LEU A 154 -19.37 7.17 -0.28
N LYS A 155 -19.55 7.76 0.91
CA LYS A 155 -19.10 9.11 1.19
C LYS A 155 -17.68 9.07 1.74
N ILE A 156 -16.70 9.53 0.96
CA ILE A 156 -15.33 9.70 1.45
C ILE A 156 -15.28 10.84 2.47
N VAL A 157 -14.69 10.57 3.63
CA VAL A 157 -14.57 11.52 4.75
C VAL A 157 -13.15 11.99 4.95
N ALA A 158 -12.15 11.11 4.77
CA ALA A 158 -10.74 11.47 4.88
C ALA A 158 -9.86 10.46 4.13
N GLY A 159 -8.68 10.89 3.69
CA GLY A 159 -7.58 9.97 3.40
C GLY A 159 -6.90 9.52 4.70
N VAL A 160 -6.51 8.25 4.77
CA VAL A 160 -5.92 7.66 6.00
C VAL A 160 -4.50 7.20 5.75
N ALA A 161 -4.31 6.51 4.64
CA ALA A 161 -3.01 6.09 4.13
C ALA A 161 -3.11 5.98 2.61
N ARG A 162 -1.98 5.74 1.95
CA ARG A 162 -1.94 5.57 0.49
C ARG A 162 -2.94 4.47 0.07
N HIS A 163 -3.95 4.85 -0.73
CA HIS A 163 -5.06 4.00 -1.18
C HIS A 163 -5.99 3.49 -0.09
N VAL A 164 -6.06 4.21 1.03
CA VAL A 164 -6.93 3.87 2.15
C VAL A 164 -7.72 5.11 2.55
N PHE A 165 -9.04 4.99 2.50
CA PHE A 165 -9.97 6.07 2.83
C PHE A 165 -10.82 5.72 4.05
N LYS A 166 -11.16 6.73 4.84
CA LYS A 166 -12.28 6.66 5.77
C LYS A 166 -13.55 7.00 5.01
N VAL A 167 -14.53 6.11 5.05
CA VAL A 167 -15.81 6.28 4.32
C VAL A 167 -17.00 6.11 5.25
N VAL A 168 -18.12 6.72 4.87
CA VAL A 168 -19.44 6.52 5.50
C VAL A 168 -20.35 5.85 4.48
N LEU A 169 -20.98 4.75 4.88
CA LEU A 169 -21.93 4.00 4.07
C LEU A 169 -23.35 4.61 4.16
N PRO A 170 -24.29 4.22 3.28
CA PRO A 170 -25.65 4.77 3.28
C PRO A 170 -26.42 4.59 4.59
N ASP A 171 -26.10 3.56 5.36
CA ASP A 171 -26.71 3.28 6.68
C ASP A 171 -26.08 4.11 7.81
N GLY A 172 -25.11 4.98 7.51
CA GLY A 172 -24.38 5.80 8.46
C GLY A 172 -23.20 5.11 9.13
N SER A 173 -22.93 3.83 8.83
CA SER A 173 -21.78 3.12 9.37
C SER A 173 -20.47 3.66 8.78
N VAL A 174 -19.43 3.67 9.60
CA VAL A 174 -18.09 4.14 9.23
C VAL A 174 -17.21 2.94 8.90
N CYS A 175 -16.57 2.95 7.75
CA CYS A 175 -15.67 1.90 7.29
C CYS A 175 -14.33 2.48 6.82
N CYS A 176 -13.35 1.59 6.70
CA CYS A 176 -12.09 1.81 6.02
C CYS A 176 -12.21 1.21 4.61
N ASP A 177 -12.07 2.01 3.56
CA ASP A 177 -12.04 1.56 2.17
C ASP A 177 -10.58 1.42 1.71
N LYS A 178 -10.13 0.18 1.52
CA LYS A 178 -8.78 -0.17 1.05
C LYS A 178 -8.85 -0.51 -0.44
N GLU A 179 -8.38 0.41 -1.28
CA GLU A 179 -8.47 0.29 -2.73
C GLU A 179 -7.36 -0.57 -3.35
N VAL A 180 -7.65 -1.19 -4.51
CA VAL A 180 -6.65 -1.85 -5.35
C VAL A 180 -5.60 -0.83 -5.79
N TYR A 181 -4.35 -1.05 -5.40
CA TYR A 181 -3.27 -0.10 -5.65
C TYR A 181 -2.07 -0.64 -6.44
N ARG A 182 -2.02 -1.96 -6.67
CA ARG A 182 -0.94 -2.64 -7.39
C ARG A 182 -1.39 -3.13 -8.75
N CYS A 183 -0.41 -3.26 -9.65
CA CYS A 183 -0.60 -3.79 -11.01
C CYS A 183 -0.96 -5.28 -11.02
N ASP A 184 -0.46 -6.03 -10.03
CA ASP A 184 -0.83 -7.42 -9.81
C ASP A 184 -1.72 -7.48 -8.56
N PRO A 185 -3.02 -7.77 -8.70
CA PRO A 185 -3.95 -7.77 -7.59
C PRO A 185 -3.97 -9.11 -6.84
N ILE A 186 -2.93 -9.96 -6.95
CA ILE A 186 -2.81 -11.20 -6.16
C ILE A 186 -2.98 -10.88 -4.66
N ASP A 187 -2.25 -9.87 -4.15
CA ASP A 187 -2.33 -9.45 -2.74
C ASP A 187 -3.77 -9.11 -2.33
N PHE A 188 -4.45 -8.32 -3.18
CA PHE A 188 -5.83 -7.88 -2.94
C PHE A 188 -6.80 -9.06 -2.95
N LYS A 189 -6.70 -9.94 -3.95
CA LYS A 189 -7.56 -11.12 -4.06
C LYS A 189 -7.34 -12.08 -2.89
N TYR A 190 -6.09 -12.25 -2.47
CA TYR A 190 -5.73 -13.10 -1.35
C TYR A 190 -6.34 -12.57 -0.05
N GLU A 191 -6.11 -11.30 0.28
CA GLU A 191 -6.70 -10.63 1.45
C GLU A 191 -8.23 -10.71 1.45
N ALA A 192 -8.86 -10.40 0.32
CA ALA A 192 -10.30 -10.47 0.16
C ALA A 192 -10.83 -11.90 0.44
N THR A 193 -10.15 -12.92 -0.08
CA THR A 193 -10.51 -14.33 0.10
C THR A 193 -10.31 -14.79 1.55
N MET A 194 -9.21 -14.38 2.20
CA MET A 194 -8.92 -14.73 3.59
C MET A 194 -9.94 -14.15 4.56
N LEU A 195 -10.56 -13.00 4.23
CA LEU A 195 -11.57 -12.37 5.08
C LEU A 195 -13.01 -12.71 4.69
N ALA A 196 -13.28 -13.07 3.43
CA ALA A 196 -14.62 -13.38 2.95
C ALA A 196 -15.26 -14.54 3.73
N GLY A 197 -16.40 -14.30 4.38
CA GLY A 197 -17.11 -15.30 5.17
C GLY A 197 -16.40 -15.74 6.46
N LEU A 198 -15.31 -15.08 6.86
CA LEU A 198 -14.67 -15.35 8.16
C LEU A 198 -15.61 -14.93 9.29
N ARG A 199 -15.83 -15.81 10.28
CA ARG A 199 -16.64 -15.45 11.46
C ARG A 199 -15.97 -14.30 12.21
N PRO A 200 -16.73 -13.34 12.77
CA PRO A 200 -16.14 -12.22 13.50
C PRO A 200 -15.26 -12.69 14.68
N HIS A 201 -14.13 -12.01 14.86
CA HIS A 201 -13.23 -12.18 16.01
C HIS A 201 -12.74 -10.79 16.45
N PRO A 202 -12.70 -10.46 17.75
CA PRO A 202 -12.35 -9.11 18.22
C PRO A 202 -10.93 -8.67 17.83
N ASN A 203 -10.01 -9.62 17.64
CA ASN A 203 -8.60 -9.37 17.30
C ASN A 203 -8.25 -9.59 15.81
N VAL A 204 -9.26 -9.68 14.93
CA VAL A 204 -9.07 -9.74 13.46
C VAL A 204 -10.00 -8.72 12.81
N VAL A 205 -9.50 -7.91 11.88
CA VAL A 205 -10.32 -6.96 11.13
C VAL A 205 -11.41 -7.69 10.35
N ALA A 206 -12.64 -7.17 10.37
CA ALA A 206 -13.74 -7.77 9.64
C ALA A 206 -13.92 -7.11 8.26
N LEU A 207 -14.13 -7.94 7.24
CA LEU A 207 -14.62 -7.51 5.93
C LEU A 207 -16.13 -7.27 6.01
N ARG A 208 -16.52 -6.01 5.80
CA ARG A 208 -17.91 -5.55 5.79
C ARG A 208 -18.55 -5.65 4.41
N GLY A 209 -17.73 -5.64 3.36
CA GLY A 209 -18.16 -5.75 1.97
C GLY A 209 -17.03 -5.43 1.00
N VAL A 210 -17.36 -5.41 -0.28
CA VAL A 210 -16.46 -5.01 -1.36
C VAL A 210 -17.06 -3.84 -2.15
N VAL A 211 -16.21 -3.03 -2.78
CA VAL A 211 -16.63 -1.88 -3.58
C VAL A 211 -16.56 -2.21 -5.05
N ALA A 212 -17.68 -2.05 -5.76
CA ALA A 212 -17.78 -2.24 -7.19
C ALA A 212 -17.65 -0.92 -7.96
N THR A 213 -16.88 -0.99 -9.04
CA THR A 213 -16.81 -0.02 -10.12
C THR A 213 -18.09 -0.05 -10.97
N GLU A 214 -18.27 0.95 -11.83
CA GLU A 214 -19.43 1.04 -12.75
C GLU A 214 -19.55 -0.14 -13.70
N ILE A 215 -18.43 -0.80 -14.04
CA ILE A 215 -18.40 -1.99 -14.90
C ILE A 215 -18.59 -3.30 -14.12
N GLY A 216 -18.93 -3.24 -12.83
CA GLY A 216 -19.21 -4.40 -11.98
C GLY A 216 -17.98 -5.14 -11.44
N LYS A 217 -16.77 -4.69 -11.76
CA LYS A 217 -15.52 -5.22 -11.17
C LYS A 217 -15.25 -4.57 -9.81
N ILE A 218 -14.55 -5.28 -8.93
CA ILE A 218 -14.22 -4.85 -7.57
C ILE A 218 -12.92 -4.05 -7.55
N ASP A 219 -12.92 -2.88 -6.89
CA ASP A 219 -11.74 -2.02 -6.71
C ASP A 219 -11.45 -1.63 -5.26
N GLY A 220 -12.24 -2.08 -4.28
CA GLY A 220 -12.02 -1.77 -2.86
C GLY A 220 -12.54 -2.84 -1.89
N LEU A 221 -11.92 -2.91 -0.71
CA LEU A 221 -12.38 -3.68 0.45
C LEU A 221 -12.89 -2.75 1.53
N LEU A 222 -14.12 -2.95 1.98
CA LEU A 222 -14.67 -2.25 3.14
C LEU A 222 -14.35 -3.03 4.40
N LEU A 223 -13.43 -2.50 5.20
CA LEU A 223 -13.01 -3.06 6.47
C LEU A 223 -13.63 -2.28 7.63
N THR A 224 -13.80 -2.93 8.78
CA THR A 224 -14.22 -2.24 10.02
C THR A 224 -13.29 -1.07 10.33
N TRP A 225 -13.86 0.11 10.59
CA TRP A 225 -13.11 1.26 11.05
C TRP A 225 -12.58 1.06 12.48
N MET A 226 -11.35 1.48 12.73
CA MET A 226 -10.68 1.42 14.04
C MET A 226 -10.03 2.77 14.33
N ASP A 227 -10.04 3.17 15.60
CA ASP A 227 -9.45 4.43 16.07
C ASP A 227 -8.30 4.10 17.03
N GLY A 228 -7.16 3.78 16.44
CA GLY A 228 -6.02 3.21 17.13
C GLY A 228 -4.69 3.60 16.49
N VAL A 229 -3.63 2.93 16.92
CA VAL A 229 -2.28 3.15 16.40
C VAL A 229 -1.67 1.84 15.90
N LEU A 230 -0.75 1.93 14.95
CA LEU A 230 0.04 0.78 14.52
C LEU A 230 0.88 0.27 15.70
N LEU A 231 0.92 -1.05 15.91
CA LEU A 231 1.77 -1.64 16.93
C LEU A 231 3.24 -1.25 16.70
N SER A 232 3.70 -1.24 15.45
CA SER A 232 5.05 -0.83 15.07
C SER A 232 5.42 0.63 15.41
N SER A 233 4.45 1.47 15.78
CA SER A 233 4.70 2.85 16.20
C SER A 233 4.97 3.00 17.70
N LEU A 234 4.71 1.95 18.49
CA LEU A 234 4.97 1.97 19.92
C LEU A 234 6.46 1.83 20.20
N THR A 235 6.96 2.65 21.12
CA THR A 235 8.36 2.58 21.60
C THR A 235 8.48 1.96 22.98
N SER A 236 7.37 1.83 23.72
CA SER A 236 7.30 1.12 24.99
C SER A 236 5.87 0.67 25.30
N ALA A 237 5.75 -0.32 26.18
CA ALA A 237 4.46 -0.82 26.66
C ALA A 237 4.61 -1.44 28.06
N SER A 238 3.51 -1.49 28.83
CA SER A 238 3.51 -2.18 30.12
C SER A 238 3.60 -3.70 29.93
N ALA A 239 4.24 -4.40 30.87
CA ALA A 239 4.28 -5.86 30.87
C ALA A 239 2.87 -6.49 30.79
N ALA A 240 1.88 -5.90 31.47
CA ALA A 240 0.49 -6.36 31.41
C ALA A 240 -0.13 -6.22 30.01
N SER A 241 0.16 -5.12 29.31
CA SER A 241 -0.27 -4.92 27.92
C SER A 241 0.37 -5.94 26.99
N VAL A 242 1.68 -6.17 27.15
CA VAL A 242 2.42 -7.15 26.35
C VAL A 242 1.88 -8.57 26.55
N THR A 243 1.69 -9.02 27.79
CA THR A 243 1.08 -10.33 28.07
C THR A 243 -0.29 -10.46 27.40
N LYS A 244 -1.14 -9.46 27.57
CA LYS A 244 -2.47 -9.43 26.94
C LYS A 244 -2.40 -9.51 25.42
N TRP A 245 -1.52 -8.75 24.78
CA TRP A 245 -1.39 -8.73 23.31
C TRP A 245 -0.88 -10.07 22.76
N LYS A 246 0.00 -10.76 23.48
CA LYS A 246 0.45 -12.11 23.10
C LYS A 246 -0.70 -13.12 23.11
N GLU A 247 -1.55 -13.08 24.13
CA GLU A 247 -2.75 -13.91 24.22
C GLU A 247 -3.73 -13.61 23.07
N GLN A 248 -3.94 -12.32 22.77
CA GLN A 248 -4.83 -11.89 21.69
C GLN A 248 -4.34 -12.29 20.30
N LEU A 249 -3.05 -12.16 20.04
CA LEU A 249 -2.46 -12.59 18.78
C LEU A 249 -2.58 -14.12 18.62
N THR A 250 -2.40 -14.88 19.71
CA THR A 250 -2.62 -16.33 19.71
C THR A 250 -4.07 -16.66 19.38
N SER A 251 -5.03 -16.05 20.08
CA SER A 251 -6.47 -16.24 19.83
C SER A 251 -6.87 -15.89 18.40
N ALA A 252 -6.32 -14.80 17.85
CA ALA A 252 -6.58 -14.38 16.48
C ALA A 252 -6.10 -15.43 15.46
N LEU A 253 -4.90 -15.97 15.65
CA LEU A 253 -4.32 -16.97 14.75
C LEU A 253 -5.01 -18.32 14.87
N ASP A 254 -5.33 -18.78 16.09
CA ASP A 254 -6.12 -20.00 16.32
C ASP A 254 -7.49 -19.90 15.63
N HIS A 255 -8.12 -18.72 15.72
CA HIS A 255 -9.38 -18.45 15.00
C HIS A 255 -9.20 -18.52 13.49
N LEU A 256 -8.16 -17.90 12.92
CA LEU A 256 -7.89 -17.96 11.48
C LEU A 256 -7.62 -19.38 10.99
N HIS A 257 -6.68 -20.08 11.63
CA HIS A 257 -6.24 -21.44 11.23
C HIS A 257 -7.36 -22.47 11.41
N GLY A 258 -8.23 -22.27 12.41
CA GLY A 258 -9.43 -23.09 12.62
C GLY A 258 -10.53 -22.92 11.57
N HIS A 259 -10.48 -21.85 10.76
CA HIS A 259 -11.45 -21.62 9.68
C HIS A 259 -10.91 -22.10 8.33
N LYS A 260 -11.60 -23.07 7.74
CA LYS A 260 -11.28 -23.57 6.40
C LYS A 260 -11.94 -22.71 5.32
N LEU A 261 -11.23 -22.52 4.22
CA LEU A 261 -11.76 -22.04 2.95
C LEU A 261 -12.42 -23.20 2.23
N ALA A 262 -13.54 -22.94 1.56
CA ALA A 262 -14.05 -23.87 0.56
C ALA A 262 -12.96 -23.99 -0.52
N GLY A 263 -12.32 -25.15 -0.61
CA GLY A 263 -11.28 -25.40 -1.61
C GLY A 263 -11.84 -25.25 -3.02
N ASN A 264 -10.97 -24.97 -4.00
CA ASN A 264 -11.35 -25.15 -5.40
C ASN A 264 -11.67 -26.63 -5.63
N THR A 265 -12.45 -26.96 -6.67
CA THR A 265 -12.82 -28.36 -7.00
C THR A 265 -11.62 -29.29 -7.25
N SER A 266 -10.40 -28.75 -7.39
CA SER A 266 -9.15 -29.47 -7.53
C SER A 266 -8.37 -29.66 -6.21
N ASP A 267 -8.76 -28.99 -5.13
CA ASP A 267 -8.11 -29.16 -3.83
C ASP A 267 -8.61 -30.45 -3.18
N THR A 268 -7.69 -31.32 -2.77
CA THR A 268 -8.02 -32.61 -2.13
C THR A 268 -8.53 -32.44 -0.70
N GLU A 269 -8.23 -31.31 -0.05
CA GLU A 269 -8.69 -30.95 1.30
C GLU A 269 -8.93 -29.43 1.42
N PRO A 270 -9.86 -28.99 2.27
CA PRO A 270 -10.06 -27.57 2.58
C PRO A 270 -8.80 -26.93 3.16
N LYS A 271 -8.35 -25.81 2.57
CA LYS A 271 -7.20 -25.03 3.07
C LYS A 271 -7.60 -24.19 4.27
N SER A 272 -6.75 -24.10 5.27
CA SER A 272 -6.94 -23.13 6.35
C SER A 272 -6.76 -21.71 5.83
N ARG A 273 -7.42 -20.75 6.47
CA ARG A 273 -7.10 -19.34 6.28
C ARG A 273 -5.80 -19.04 6.99
N THR A 274 -4.97 -18.21 6.35
CA THR A 274 -3.67 -17.79 6.88
C THR A 274 -3.57 -16.26 6.81
N TRP A 275 -2.75 -15.69 7.69
CA TRP A 275 -2.50 -14.25 7.73
C TRP A 275 -1.54 -13.84 6.61
N GLY A 276 -0.49 -14.62 6.39
CA GLY A 276 0.37 -14.54 5.21
C GLY A 276 1.49 -13.51 5.28
N ASP A 277 1.31 -12.38 5.98
CA ASP A 277 2.35 -11.33 6.12
C ASP A 277 2.48 -10.87 7.58
N ALA A 278 2.86 -11.81 8.45
CA ALA A 278 2.93 -11.59 9.89
C ALA A 278 4.03 -10.61 10.29
N LYS A 279 3.66 -9.40 10.76
CA LYS A 279 4.57 -8.37 11.29
C LYS A 279 3.85 -7.31 12.12
N PRO A 280 4.54 -6.55 12.99
CA PRO A 280 3.95 -5.48 13.80
C PRO A 280 3.30 -4.35 12.99
N HIS A 281 3.72 -4.14 11.74
CA HIS A 281 3.14 -3.13 10.84
C HIS A 281 1.73 -3.49 10.36
N ASN A 282 1.34 -4.77 10.47
CA ASN A 282 0.03 -5.27 10.05
C ASN A 282 -0.89 -5.48 11.27
N ILE A 283 -0.55 -4.87 12.41
CA ILE A 283 -1.29 -4.94 13.67
C ILE A 283 -1.63 -3.51 14.13
N PHE A 284 -2.88 -3.30 14.55
CA PHE A 284 -3.33 -2.10 15.26
C PHE A 284 -3.56 -2.39 16.74
N ILE A 285 -3.33 -1.38 17.58
CA ILE A 285 -3.86 -1.32 18.94
C ILE A 285 -5.07 -0.39 18.93
N ASN A 286 -6.26 -0.96 19.03
CA ASN A 286 -7.55 -0.25 19.02
C ASN A 286 -8.19 -0.33 20.40
N GLY A 287 -8.30 0.80 21.10
CA GLY A 287 -8.83 0.81 22.48
C GLY A 287 -8.04 -0.04 23.47
N GLY A 288 -6.74 -0.27 23.22
CA GLY A 288 -5.89 -1.14 24.05
C GLY A 288 -5.95 -2.64 23.69
N GLU A 289 -6.71 -2.99 22.65
CA GLU A 289 -6.83 -4.35 22.12
C GLU A 289 -5.99 -4.51 20.84
N LEU A 290 -5.27 -5.63 20.71
CA LEU A 290 -4.53 -5.99 19.51
C LEU A 290 -5.47 -6.45 18.41
N VAL A 291 -5.33 -5.94 17.18
CA VAL A 291 -6.13 -6.37 16.02
C VAL A 291 -5.24 -6.56 14.81
N ILE A 292 -5.33 -7.71 14.15
CA ILE A 292 -4.70 -7.96 12.83
C ILE A 292 -5.49 -7.21 11.76
N ILE A 293 -4.82 -6.40 10.92
CA ILE A 293 -5.51 -5.47 9.99
C ILE A 293 -5.16 -5.61 8.51
N ASP A 294 -4.11 -6.36 8.15
CA ASP A 294 -3.65 -6.45 6.75
C ASP A 294 -3.24 -7.89 6.43
N PHE A 295 -3.88 -8.48 5.42
CA PHE A 295 -3.61 -9.84 4.91
C PHE A 295 -2.98 -9.81 3.51
N GLY A 296 -2.69 -8.63 2.96
CA GLY A 296 -1.99 -8.48 1.70
C GLY A 296 -0.48 -8.58 1.85
N GLY A 297 0.25 -8.59 0.73
CA GLY A 297 1.72 -8.45 0.72
C GLY A 297 2.49 -9.76 0.66
N MET A 298 1.86 -10.89 1.04
CA MET A 298 2.31 -12.29 0.96
C MET A 298 3.62 -12.67 1.68
N TYR A 299 4.61 -11.77 1.77
CA TYR A 299 5.92 -12.02 2.34
C TYR A 299 6.67 -10.73 2.68
N THR A 300 7.27 -10.69 3.86
CA THR A 300 8.25 -9.67 4.25
C THR A 300 9.51 -10.35 4.77
N ASP A 301 10.64 -10.06 4.13
CA ASP A 301 11.94 -10.58 4.53
C ASP A 301 12.28 -10.22 5.99
N GLY A 302 12.90 -11.16 6.70
CA GLY A 302 13.21 -11.03 8.12
C GLY A 302 12.09 -11.40 9.09
N TRP A 303 10.81 -11.44 8.66
CA TRP A 303 9.68 -11.83 9.52
C TRP A 303 9.28 -13.30 9.35
N VAL A 304 9.19 -13.78 8.13
CA VAL A 304 8.87 -15.18 7.82
C VAL A 304 9.94 -15.71 6.87
N ASP A 305 10.22 -17.01 6.87
CA ASP A 305 11.09 -17.63 5.87
C ASP A 305 10.32 -17.76 4.53
N GLU A 306 10.99 -17.54 3.40
CA GLU A 306 10.32 -17.51 2.08
C GLU A 306 9.56 -18.81 1.76
N ASP A 307 10.08 -19.96 2.18
CA ASP A 307 9.46 -21.28 1.99
C ASP A 307 8.20 -21.51 2.86
N LYS A 308 7.97 -20.65 3.85
CA LYS A 308 6.81 -20.70 4.75
C LYS A 308 5.78 -19.60 4.47
N ALA A 309 6.04 -18.72 3.51
CA ALA A 309 5.14 -17.62 3.14
C ALA A 309 3.72 -18.12 2.82
N GLY A 310 2.70 -17.46 3.36
CA GLY A 310 1.29 -17.83 3.15
C GLY A 310 0.81 -19.11 3.86
N THR A 311 1.60 -19.69 4.77
CA THR A 311 1.25 -20.93 5.50
C THR A 311 0.99 -20.70 6.99
N GLU A 312 0.30 -21.63 7.65
CA GLU A 312 0.12 -21.60 9.13
C GLU A 312 1.46 -21.65 9.87
N ALA A 313 2.43 -22.38 9.32
CA ALA A 313 3.78 -22.44 9.88
C ALA A 313 4.49 -21.08 9.77
N GLY A 314 4.27 -20.35 8.68
CA GLY A 314 4.76 -18.99 8.49
C GLY A 314 4.12 -18.00 9.45
N ASP A 315 2.81 -18.07 9.64
CA ASP A 315 2.10 -17.23 10.61
C ASP A 315 2.61 -17.46 12.04
N ASN A 316 2.81 -18.72 12.43
CA ASN A 316 3.36 -19.06 13.74
C ASN A 316 4.81 -18.61 13.89
N GLN A 317 5.64 -18.70 12.85
CA GLN A 317 6.99 -18.15 12.90
C GLN A 317 6.97 -16.63 13.09
N GLY A 318 6.13 -15.92 12.35
CA GLY A 318 5.97 -14.47 12.50
C GLY A 318 5.45 -14.09 13.89
N LYS A 319 4.50 -14.86 14.45
CA LYS A 319 4.01 -14.72 15.83
C LYS A 319 5.15 -14.76 16.85
N GLU A 320 6.02 -15.75 16.79
CA GLU A 320 7.14 -15.87 17.74
C GLU A 320 8.11 -14.67 17.64
N LYS A 321 8.39 -14.18 16.43
CA LYS A 321 9.21 -12.97 16.27
C LYS A 321 8.51 -11.72 16.80
N ILE A 322 7.20 -11.60 16.62
CA ILE A 322 6.41 -10.52 17.20
C ILE A 322 6.43 -10.61 18.73
N PHE A 323 6.41 -11.82 19.30
CA PHE A 323 6.50 -12.00 20.75
C PHE A 323 7.82 -11.50 21.31
N SER A 324 8.94 -11.82 20.67
CA SER A 324 10.24 -11.28 21.06
C SER A 324 10.29 -9.75 20.91
N TRP A 325 9.76 -9.22 19.80
CA TRP A 325 9.66 -7.77 19.60
C TRP A 325 8.81 -7.07 20.68
N LEU A 326 7.74 -7.72 21.14
CA LEU A 326 6.90 -7.22 22.23
C LEU A 326 7.62 -7.24 23.59
N ASP A 327 8.45 -8.24 23.85
CA ASP A 327 9.26 -8.29 25.08
C ASP A 327 10.24 -7.11 25.12
N ASP A 328 10.88 -6.80 23.99
CA ASP A 328 11.80 -5.66 23.88
C ASP A 328 11.11 -4.31 24.21
N LEU A 329 9.79 -4.16 23.98
CA LEU A 329 9.05 -2.95 24.35
C LEU A 329 8.94 -2.71 25.86
N VAL A 330 9.06 -3.76 26.67
CA VAL A 330 9.02 -3.65 28.14
C VAL A 330 10.36 -3.17 28.67
N ASP A 331 11.46 -3.57 28.01
CA ASP A 331 12.83 -3.36 28.48
C ASP A 331 13.39 -1.94 28.20
N TYR A 332 12.64 -1.08 27.50
CA TYR A 332 13.00 0.34 27.28
C TYR A 332 12.73 1.27 28.49
N HIS A 333 12.63 0.72 29.70
CA HIS A 333 12.44 1.48 30.95
C HIS A 333 13.75 1.82 31.66
#